data_AF-A0A857C3C3-F1
#
_entry.id   AF-A0A857C3C3-F1
#
_cell.length_a   1.000
_cell.length_b   1.000
_cell.length_c   1.000
_cell.angle_alpha   90.00
_cell.angle_beta   90.00
_cell.angle_gamma   90.00
#
_symmetry.space_group_name_H-M   'P 1'
#
loop_
_entity.id
_entity.type
_entity.pdbx_description
1 polymer ?
#
loop_
_entity_poly.entity_id
_entity_poly.type
_entity_poly.pdbx_seq_one_letter_code
_entity_poly.pdbx_strand_id
1 'polypeptide(L)' 'MSVSIAGLIGAAIGLYVGWIDYKIVVGVLRAAAERQKQQSGRESLLGRYMGQIQILVMAFSLVGFPVVGYLAGSALAG' A
#
# COMPACT_ATOMS: atom_id res chain seq x y z
N MET A 1 -23.93 -12.91 -8.53
CA MET A 1 -22.97 -12.98 -7.42
C MET A 1 -23.62 -12.29 -6.23
N SER A 2 -23.97 -13.04 -5.18
CA SER A 2 -24.41 -12.45 -3.92
C SER A 2 -23.20 -11.77 -3.26
N VAL A 3 -23.32 -10.48 -2.96
CA VAL A 3 -22.26 -9.75 -2.26
C VAL A 3 -22.16 -10.30 -0.84
N SER A 4 -20.97 -10.78 -0.44
CA SER A 4 -20.75 -11.28 0.92
C SER A 4 -20.57 -10.12 1.88
N ILE A 5 -21.44 -10.00 2.89
CA ILE A 5 -21.31 -8.98 3.94
C ILE A 5 -19.99 -9.18 4.70
N ALA A 6 -19.62 -10.42 5.01
CA ALA A 6 -18.35 -10.74 5.65
C ALA A 6 -17.15 -10.39 4.74
N GLY A 7 -17.28 -10.61 3.43
CA GLY A 7 -16.33 -10.14 2.44
C GLY A 7 -16.19 -8.61 2.45
N LEU A 8 -17.30 -7.86 2.47
CA LEU A 8 -17.25 -6.39 2.54
C LEU A 8 -16.56 -5.89 3.82
N ILE A 9 -16.82 -6.53 4.97
CA ILE A 9 -16.13 -6.22 6.23
C ILE A 9 -14.63 -6.49 6.10
N GLY A 10 -14.26 -7.66 5.56
CA GLY A 10 -12.87 -7.99 5.30
C GLY A 10 -12.19 -7.00 4.34
N ALA A 11 -12.90 -6.56 3.30
CA ALA A 11 -12.41 -5.54 2.36
C ALA A 11 -12.17 -4.19 3.03
N ALA A 12 -13.08 -3.76 3.91
CA ALA A 12 -12.95 -2.51 4.67
C ALA A 12 -11.74 -2.56 5.63
N ILE A 13 -11.55 -3.68 6.32
CA ILE A 13 -10.36 -3.92 7.16
C ILE A 13 -9.10 -3.91 6.30
N GLY A 14 -9.11 -4.63 5.17
CA GLY A 14 -8.03 -4.65 4.20
C GLY A 14 -7.66 -3.26 3.70
N LEU A 15 -8.65 -2.41 3.41
CA LEU A 15 -8.43 -1.02 2.98
C LEU A 15 -7.73 -0.20 4.06
N TYR A 16 -8.17 -0.33 5.31
CA TYR A 16 -7.55 0.35 6.44
C TYR A 16 -6.09 -0.09 6.64
N VAL A 17 -5.83 -1.39 6.59
CA VAL A 17 -4.48 -1.96 6.69
C VAL A 17 -3.60 -1.47 5.53
N GLY A 18 -4.09 -1.56 4.30
CA GLY A 18 -3.35 -1.10 3.11
C GLY A 18 -3.04 0.40 3.15
N TRP A 19 -3.92 1.21 3.71
CA TRP A 19 -3.67 2.63 3.91
C TRP A 19 -2.55 2.90 4.93
N ILE A 20 -2.50 2.14 6.03
CA ILE A 20 -1.41 2.22 7.01
C ILE A 20 -0.09 1.79 6.37
N ASP A 21 -0.08 0.64 5.69
CA ASP A 21 1.09 0.10 5.02
C ASP A 21 1.67 1.08 3.99
N TYR A 22 0.81 1.66 3.13
CA TYR A 22 1.18 2.70 2.18
C TYR A 22 1.93 3.87 2.85
N LYS A 23 1.38 4.39 3.96
CA LYS A 23 2.00 5.51 4.68
C LYS A 23 3.38 5.15 5.24
N ILE A 24 3.52 3.95 5.80
CA ILE A 24 4.79 3.47 6.36
C ILE A 24 5.83 3.31 5.24
N VAL A 25 5.48 2.58 4.18
CA VAL A 25 6.39 2.29 3.06
C VAL A 25 6.84 3.59 2.39
N VAL A 26 5.91 4.50 2.07
CA VAL A 26 6.26 5.80 1.48
C VAL A 26 7.12 6.64 2.41
N GLY A 27 6.83 6.64 3.72
CA GLY A 27 7.65 7.35 4.70
C GLY A 27 9.10 6.84 4.73
N VAL A 28 9.28 5.52 4.75
CA VAL A 28 10.60 4.87 4.72
C VAL A 28 11.34 5.17 3.42
N LEU A 29 10.67 5.08 2.27
CA LEU A 29 11.28 5.36 0.97
C LEU A 29 11.71 6.83 0.84
N ARG A 30 10.89 7.78 1.31
CA ARG A 30 11.26 9.20 1.35
C ARG A 30 12.46 9.45 2.24
N ALA A 31 12.49 8.85 3.43
CA ALA A 31 13.63 8.96 4.33
C ALA A 31 14.92 8.37 3.72
N ALA A 32 14.80 7.25 3.01
CA ALA A 32 15.93 6.63 2.31
C ALA A 32 16.45 7.51 1.16
N ALA A 33 15.55 8.06 0.34
CA ALA A 33 15.93 8.96 -0.76
C ALA A 33 16.62 10.23 -0.24
N GLU A 34 16.12 10.82 0.84
CA GLU A 34 16.71 12.02 1.44
C GLU A 34 18.10 11.74 2.02
N ARG A 35 18.28 10.61 2.74
CA ARG A 35 19.60 10.17 3.23
C ARG A 35 20.58 9.98 2.08
N GLN A 36 20.15 9.39 0.97
CA GLN A 36 21.01 9.13 -0.18
C GLN A 36 21.43 10.43 -0.86
N LYS A 37 20.51 11.40 -0.98
CA LYS A 37 20.80 12.75 -1.49
C LYS A 37 21.82 13.48 -0.61
N GLN A 38 21.70 13.39 0.71
CA GLN A 38 22.64 14.00 1.66
C GLN A 38 24.04 13.38 1.59
N GLN A 39 24.15 12.07 1.41
CA GLN A 39 25.44 11.37 1.36
C GLN A 39 26.18 11.56 0.03
N SER A 40 25.47 11.54 -1.09
CA SER A 40 26.07 11.54 -2.41
C SER A 40 26.08 12.90 -3.10
N GLY A 41 25.37 13.89 -2.54
CA GLY A 41 25.23 15.24 -3.12
C GLY A 41 24.49 15.26 -4.48
N ARG A 42 23.97 14.11 -4.93
CA ARG A 42 23.27 13.93 -6.20
C ARG A 42 21.91 13.30 -5.94
N GLU A 43 20.96 13.58 -6.84
CA GLU A 43 19.65 12.95 -6.80
C GLU A 43 19.76 11.47 -7.16
N SER A 44 19.27 10.59 -6.28
CA SER A 44 19.26 9.15 -6.54
C SER A 44 18.11 8.76 -7.47
N LEU A 45 18.23 7.60 -8.13
CA LEU A 45 17.13 7.04 -8.94
C LEU A 45 15.84 6.88 -8.12
N LEU A 46 15.98 6.59 -6.83
CA LEU A 46 14.86 6.50 -5.91
C LEU A 46 14.16 7.85 -5.73
N GLY A 47 14.93 8.94 -5.57
CA GLY A 47 14.40 10.31 -5.53
C GLY A 47 13.71 10.69 -6.84
N ARG A 48 14.36 10.41 -7.97
CA ARG A 48 13.86 10.75 -9.32
C ARG A 48 12.52 10.11 -9.65
N TYR A 49 12.32 8.85 -9.24
CA TYR A 49 11.10 8.10 -9.53
C TYR A 49 10.15 7.99 -8.32
N MET A 50 10.42 8.73 -7.25
CA MET A 50 9.68 8.67 -5.98
C MET A 50 8.17 8.84 -6.17
N GLY A 51 7.74 9.75 -7.05
CA GLY A 51 6.31 9.97 -7.34
C GLY A 51 5.63 8.75 -7.97
N GLN A 52 6.27 8.09 -8.93
CA GLN A 52 5.74 6.88 -9.57
C GLN A 52 5.73 5.69 -8.60
N ILE A 53 6.78 5.57 -7.78
CA ILE A 53 6.84 4.53 -6.75
C ILE A 53 5.73 4.72 -5.73
N GLN A 54 5.45 5.95 -5.30
CA GLN A 54 4.32 6.24 -4.41
C GLN A 54 2.98 5.84 -5.02
N ILE A 55 2.74 6.17 -6.28
CA ILE A 55 1.51 5.79 -6.98
C ILE A 55 1.39 4.26 -7.06
N LEU A 56 2.49 3.56 -7.38
CA LEU A 56 2.50 2.10 -7.45
C LEU A 56 2.21 1.46 -6.09
N VAL A 57 2.89 1.91 -5.03
CA VAL A 57 2.66 1.41 -3.66
C VAL A 57 1.23 1.72 -3.23
N MET A 58 0.71 2.92 -3.51
CA MET A 58 -0.66 3.29 -3.19
C MET A 58 -1.66 2.40 -3.91
N ALA A 59 -1.51 2.21 -5.22
CA ALA A 59 -2.41 1.39 -6.02
C ALA A 59 -2.38 -0.07 -5.53
N PHE A 60 -1.19 -0.61 -5.26
CA PHE A 60 -1.06 -1.98 -4.78
C PHE A 60 -1.64 -2.15 -3.38
N SER A 61 -1.37 -1.23 -2.45
CA SER A 61 -1.87 -1.36 -1.08
C SER A 61 -3.37 -1.09 -0.98
N LEU A 62 -3.91 -0.10 -1.70
CA LEU A 62 -5.35 0.23 -1.65
C LEU A 62 -6.24 -0.68 -2.50
N VAL A 63 -5.66 -1.58 -3.31
CA VAL A 63 -6.44 -2.58 -4.08
C VAL A 63 -6.13 -3.99 -3.59
N GLY A 64 -4.86 -4.32 -3.42
CA GLY A 64 -4.40 -5.64 -3.00
C GLY A 64 -4.93 -6.04 -1.63
N PHE A 65 -4.74 -5.21 -0.60
CA PHE A 65 -5.22 -5.54 0.75
C PHE A 65 -6.75 -5.65 0.84
N PRO A 66 -7.56 -4.76 0.23
CA PRO A 66 -9.02 -4.95 0.18
C PRO A 66 -9.46 -6.22 -0.55
N VAL A 67 -8.83 -6.57 -1.66
CA VAL A 67 -9.17 -7.78 -2.41
C VAL A 67 -8.87 -9.02 -1.56
N VAL A 68 -7.69 -9.07 -0.95
CA VAL A 68 -7.32 -10.16 -0.03
C VAL A 68 -8.27 -10.22 1.18
N GLY A 69 -8.61 -9.06 1.74
CA GLY A 69 -9.57 -8.94 2.84
C GLY A 69 -10.96 -9.44 2.45
N TYR A 70 -11.44 -9.10 1.26
CA TYR A 70 -12.73 -9.58 0.75
C TYR A 70 -12.76 -11.09 0.61
N LEU A 71 -11.72 -11.66 0.01
CA LEU A 71 -11.59 -13.10 -0.18
C LEU A 71 -11.50 -13.83 1.16
N ALA A 72 -10.71 -13.32 2.10
CA ALA A 72 -10.59 -13.87 3.45
C ALA A 72 -11.93 -13.81 4.21
N GLY A 73 -12.59 -12.65 4.21
CA GLY A 73 -13.89 -12.47 4.87
C GLY A 73 -14.98 -13.34 4.26
N SER A 74 -14.97 -13.52 2.94
CA SER A 74 -15.92 -14.40 2.25
C SER A 74 -15.67 -15.86 2.61
N ALA A 75 -14.41 -16.31 2.60
CA ALA A 75 -14.04 -17.69 2.92
C ALA A 75 -14.35 -18.07 4.38
N LEU A 76 -14.31 -17.11 5.30
CA LEU A 76 -14.67 -17.33 6.70
C LEU A 76 -16.20 -17.48 6.91
N ALA A 77 -17.01 -16.92 6.01
CA ALA A 77 -18.47 -16.93 6.13
C ALA A 77 -19.16 -18.06 5.32
N GLY A 78 -18.41 -18.77 4.48
CA GLY A 78 -18.92 -19.87 3.64
C GLY A 78 -18.86 -19.55 2.16
#